data_AF-A0A8G1ZEN2-F1
#
_entry.id   AF-A0A8G1ZEN2-F1
#
_cell.length_a   1.000
_cell.length_b   1.000
_cell.length_c   1.000
_cell.angle_alpha   90.00
_cell.angle_beta   90.00
_cell.angle_gamma   90.00
#
_symmetry.space_group_name_H-M   'P 1'
#
loop_
_entity.id
_entity.type
_entity.pdbx_description
1 polymer ?
#
loop_
_entity_poly.entity_id
_entity_poly.type
_entity_poly.pdbx_seq_one_letter_code
_entity_poly.pdbx_strand_id
1 'polypeptide(L)'
;MTNTWKNVLSAAVAAKWQTGQCFLIAQVKPLLTTHGFEVEALLEGRQMRIFLESEAPELRQIVNEEQPTNWGLVPPEATPERPHAQYFGSKTRRSTSSTTFPYQNALRTAFGRSLEDGLRRFVLHSPVRFVDLPNGAPNPDGVEVTRDDLAVGADDTTIVTHVTTWIGRNGLTAADYQPSRSSFMRSAKPQATALHDLIDMIEPADLDRIALPLDIVRKMLAKPGHSSR
;
A
#
# COMPACT_ATOMS: atom_id res chain seq x y z
N MET A 1 -26.50 -32.21 9.22
CA MET A 1 -26.14 -31.28 8.14
C MET A 1 -24.77 -30.73 8.46
N THR A 2 -23.73 -31.19 7.78
CA THR A 2 -22.34 -30.77 7.99
C THR A 2 -22.24 -29.28 7.64
N ASN A 3 -21.90 -28.43 8.61
CA ASN A 3 -21.90 -26.98 8.46
C ASN A 3 -21.00 -26.55 7.30
N THR A 4 -21.61 -26.15 6.19
CA THR A 4 -20.97 -25.92 4.88
C THR A 4 -19.84 -24.89 4.96
N TRP A 5 -19.98 -23.89 5.85
CA TRP A 5 -18.97 -22.86 6.07
C TRP A 5 -17.71 -23.39 6.80
N LYS A 6 -17.85 -24.40 7.68
CA LYS A 6 -16.71 -25.02 8.38
C LYS A 6 -15.81 -25.74 7.40
N ASN A 7 -16.39 -26.45 6.43
CA ASN A 7 -15.62 -27.12 5.38
C ASN A 7 -14.81 -26.13 4.54
N VAL A 8 -15.42 -25.01 4.15
CA VAL A 8 -14.74 -23.94 3.40
C VAL A 8 -13.58 -23.36 4.23
N LEU A 9 -13.83 -23.07 5.51
CA LEU A 9 -12.81 -22.54 6.39
C LEU A 9 -11.67 -23.53 6.61
N SER A 10 -11.97 -24.78 6.95
CA SER A 10 -10.95 -25.82 7.16
C SER A 10 -10.12 -26.08 5.91
N ALA A 11 -10.72 -26.06 4.72
CA ALA A 11 -9.99 -26.17 3.45
C ALA A 11 -9.02 -24.99 3.25
N ALA A 12 -9.47 -23.76 3.52
CA ALA A 12 -8.63 -22.57 3.42
C ALA A 12 -7.49 -22.57 4.45
N VAL A 13 -7.75 -23.00 5.68
CA VAL A 13 -6.74 -23.15 6.74
C VAL A 13 -5.70 -24.20 6.34
N ALA A 14 -6.13 -25.37 5.86
CA ALA A 14 -5.22 -26.42 5.39
C ALA A 14 -4.36 -25.96 4.21
N ALA A 15 -4.97 -25.32 3.20
CA ALA A 15 -4.25 -24.79 2.05
C ALA A 15 -3.21 -23.73 2.46
N LYS A 16 -3.56 -22.83 3.39
CA LYS A 16 -2.62 -21.82 3.88
C LYS A 16 -1.48 -22.44 4.70
N TRP A 17 -1.79 -23.44 5.53
CA TRP A 17 -0.80 -24.15 6.32
C TRP A 17 0.23 -24.90 5.48
N GLN A 18 -0.17 -25.47 4.33
CA GLN A 18 0.76 -26.08 3.37
C GLN A 18 1.79 -25.08 2.83
N THR A 19 1.51 -23.78 2.86
CA THR A 19 2.47 -22.73 2.49
C THR A 19 3.40 -22.30 3.63
N GLY A 20 3.31 -22.97 4.78
CA GLY A 20 4.06 -22.64 6.00
C GLY A 20 3.51 -21.44 6.77
N GLN A 21 2.28 -21.01 6.48
CA GLN A 21 1.65 -19.84 7.10
C GLN A 21 0.33 -20.21 7.78
N CYS A 22 0.01 -19.54 8.89
CA CYS A 22 -1.32 -19.63 9.48
C CYS A 22 -2.34 -18.80 8.69
N PHE A 23 -3.60 -19.19 8.75
CA PHE A 23 -4.70 -18.41 8.16
C PHE A 23 -5.17 -17.34 9.13
N LEU A 24 -5.24 -16.07 8.74
CA LEU A 24 -5.55 -14.99 9.69
C LEU A 24 -7.06 -14.97 10.00
N ILE A 25 -7.44 -14.78 11.27
CA ILE A 25 -8.86 -14.64 11.65
C ILE A 25 -9.53 -13.47 10.91
N ALA A 26 -8.78 -12.38 10.66
CA ALA A 26 -9.27 -11.24 9.88
C ALA A 26 -9.68 -11.59 8.44
N GLN A 27 -9.16 -12.69 7.87
CA GLN A 27 -9.48 -13.17 6.53
C GLN A 27 -10.73 -14.06 6.48
N VAL A 28 -11.24 -14.51 7.63
CA VAL A 28 -12.38 -15.43 7.71
C VAL A 28 -13.66 -14.78 7.18
N LYS A 29 -13.96 -13.55 7.62
CA LYS A 29 -15.15 -12.83 7.14
C LYS A 29 -15.12 -12.61 5.61
N PRO A 30 -14.06 -12.03 5.01
CA PRO A 30 -13.94 -11.93 3.56
C PRO A 30 -14.09 -13.28 2.82
N LEU A 31 -13.47 -14.35 3.34
CA LEU A 31 -13.57 -15.68 2.76
C LEU A 31 -15.01 -16.17 2.73
N LEU A 32 -15.70 -16.14 3.87
CA LEU A 32 -17.08 -16.63 3.97
C LEU A 32 -18.04 -15.78 3.12
N THR A 33 -17.89 -14.46 3.09
CA THR A 33 -18.69 -13.60 2.21
C THR A 33 -18.48 -13.93 0.73
N THR A 34 -17.25 -14.22 0.31
CA THR A 34 -16.93 -14.63 -1.08
C THR A 34 -17.63 -15.94 -1.47
N HIS A 35 -17.83 -16.84 -0.51
CA HIS A 35 -18.57 -18.08 -0.69
C HIS A 35 -20.09 -17.96 -0.46
N GLY A 36 -20.61 -16.73 -0.37
CA GLY A 36 -22.05 -16.46 -0.28
C GLY A 36 -22.66 -16.66 1.11
N PHE A 37 -21.85 -16.70 2.17
CA PHE A 37 -22.36 -16.80 3.54
C PHE A 37 -22.67 -15.41 4.12
N GLU A 38 -23.83 -15.29 4.75
CA GLU A 38 -24.28 -14.15 5.55
C GLU A 38 -23.54 -14.13 6.90
N VAL A 39 -22.30 -13.61 6.92
CA VAL A 39 -21.41 -13.69 8.09
C VAL A 39 -21.98 -12.96 9.31
N GLU A 40 -22.67 -11.83 9.13
CA GLU A 40 -23.27 -11.09 10.25
C GLU A 40 -24.38 -11.89 10.94
N ALA A 41 -25.20 -12.59 10.16
CA ALA A 41 -26.23 -13.47 10.70
C ALA A 41 -25.61 -14.67 11.45
N LEU A 42 -24.49 -15.22 10.93
CA LEU A 42 -23.76 -16.30 11.59
C LEU A 42 -23.11 -15.88 12.92
N LEU A 43 -22.57 -14.66 12.98
CA LEU A 43 -21.88 -14.16 14.18
C LEU A 43 -22.86 -13.84 15.31
N GLU A 44 -24.10 -13.47 15.01
CA GLU A 44 -25.11 -13.06 16.01
C GLU A 44 -24.59 -11.95 16.94
N GLY A 45 -23.79 -11.02 16.39
CA GLY A 45 -23.15 -9.94 17.14
C GLY A 45 -21.92 -10.33 17.97
N ARG A 46 -21.46 -11.59 17.89
CA ARG A 46 -20.23 -12.05 18.56
C ARG A 46 -18.98 -11.66 17.76
N GLN A 47 -17.87 -11.48 18.46
CA GLN A 47 -16.57 -11.35 17.80
C GLN A 47 -16.20 -12.65 17.09
N MET A 48 -15.61 -12.55 15.90
CA MET A 48 -15.20 -13.71 15.08
C MET A 48 -14.37 -14.72 15.86
N ARG A 49 -13.47 -14.25 16.73
CA ARG A 49 -12.66 -15.13 17.59
C ARG A 49 -13.53 -16.01 18.49
N ILE A 50 -14.44 -15.38 19.25
CA ILE A 50 -15.34 -16.06 20.20
C ILE A 50 -16.27 -17.02 19.44
N PHE A 51 -16.76 -16.60 18.27
CA PHE A 51 -17.54 -17.44 17.39
C PHE A 51 -16.76 -18.69 16.98
N LEU A 52 -15.51 -18.55 16.53
CA LEU A 52 -14.69 -19.70 16.13
C LEU A 52 -14.27 -20.59 17.30
N GLU A 53 -14.04 -20.04 18.49
CA GLU A 53 -13.76 -20.83 19.70
C GLU A 53 -14.94 -21.73 20.09
N SER A 54 -16.18 -21.27 19.88
CA SER A 54 -17.40 -22.03 20.21
C SER A 54 -17.85 -22.96 19.08
N GLU A 55 -17.85 -22.47 17.85
CA GLU A 55 -18.41 -23.18 16.70
C GLU A 55 -17.38 -24.04 15.96
N ALA A 56 -16.09 -23.71 15.99
CA ALA A 56 -15.05 -24.47 15.29
C ALA A 56 -13.86 -24.81 16.21
N PRO A 57 -14.09 -25.48 17.36
CA PRO A 57 -13.04 -25.82 18.31
C PRO A 57 -11.97 -26.76 17.73
N GLU A 58 -12.28 -27.45 16.63
CA GLU A 58 -11.33 -28.26 15.88
C GLU A 58 -10.21 -27.43 15.22
N LEU A 59 -10.42 -26.13 15.00
CA LEU A 59 -9.38 -25.25 14.48
C LEU A 59 -8.60 -24.65 15.64
N ARG A 60 -7.29 -24.95 15.68
CA ARG A 60 -6.41 -24.40 16.71
C ARG A 60 -6.13 -22.94 16.44
N GLN A 61 -6.28 -22.11 17.46
CA GLN A 61 -5.97 -20.70 17.40
C GLN A 61 -4.58 -20.44 17.98
N ILE A 62 -3.76 -19.72 17.23
CA ILE A 62 -2.47 -19.22 17.68
C ILE A 62 -2.50 -17.70 17.70
N VAL A 63 -1.72 -17.11 18.60
CA VAL A 63 -1.53 -15.66 18.71
C VAL A 63 -0.11 -15.32 18.30
N ASN A 64 0.07 -14.22 17.58
CA ASN A 64 1.39 -13.67 17.31
C ASN A 64 1.91 -12.97 18.58
N GLU A 65 3.00 -13.47 19.14
CA GLU A 65 3.58 -12.91 20.36
C GLU A 65 4.10 -11.47 20.20
N GLU A 66 4.50 -11.08 18.99
CA GLU A 66 4.96 -9.72 18.67
C GLU A 66 3.81 -8.74 18.39
N GLN A 67 2.67 -9.26 17.92
CA GLN A 67 1.47 -8.48 17.59
C GLN A 67 0.22 -9.18 18.13
N PRO A 68 -0.12 -9.02 19.42
CA PRO A 68 -1.21 -9.78 20.08
C PRO A 68 -2.61 -9.55 19.51
N THR A 69 -2.79 -8.56 18.65
CA THR A 69 -4.02 -8.31 17.90
C THR A 69 -4.16 -9.24 16.69
N ASN A 70 -3.09 -9.90 16.26
CA ASN A 70 -3.10 -10.84 15.14
C ASN A 70 -3.28 -12.27 15.63
N TRP A 71 -4.43 -12.83 15.28
CA TRP A 71 -4.81 -14.21 15.56
C TRP A 71 -4.81 -15.04 14.29
N GLY A 72 -4.26 -16.24 14.38
CA GLY A 72 -4.12 -17.18 13.29
C GLY A 72 -4.84 -18.49 13.60
N LEU A 73 -5.33 -19.15 12.56
CA LEU A 73 -5.92 -20.47 12.59
C LEU A 73 -4.94 -21.46 11.97
N VAL A 74 -4.78 -22.61 12.60
CA VAL A 74 -4.00 -23.75 12.10
C VAL A 74 -4.85 -25.03 12.12
N PRO A 75 -4.52 -26.04 11.29
CA PRO A 75 -5.24 -27.30 11.28
C PRO A 75 -5.26 -28.01 12.65
N PRO A 76 -6.26 -28.84 12.95
CA PRO A 76 -6.36 -29.60 14.21
C PRO A 76 -5.10 -30.42 14.51
N GLU A 77 -4.54 -31.03 13.48
CA GLU A 77 -3.37 -31.91 13.55
C GLU A 77 -2.05 -31.15 13.69
N ALA A 78 -2.06 -29.82 13.50
CA ALA A 78 -0.84 -29.04 13.56
C ALA A 78 -0.40 -28.80 15.02
N THR A 79 0.87 -29.06 15.30
CA THR A 79 1.56 -28.68 16.54
C THR A 79 2.55 -27.56 16.24
N PRO A 80 2.11 -26.30 16.14
CA PRO A 80 2.99 -25.18 15.84
C PRO A 80 4.03 -25.00 16.96
N GLU A 81 5.31 -25.03 16.60
CA GLU A 81 6.41 -24.72 17.52
C GLU A 81 6.48 -23.22 17.83
N ARG A 82 6.85 -22.87 19.07
CA ARG A 82 7.06 -21.47 19.47
C ARG A 82 8.44 -20.96 19.03
N PRO A 83 8.59 -19.67 18.68
CA PRO A 83 7.57 -18.61 18.70
C PRO A 83 6.60 -18.72 17.51
N HIS A 84 5.31 -18.49 17.75
CA HIS A 84 4.28 -18.59 16.70
C HIS A 84 4.38 -17.47 15.67
N ALA A 85 5.00 -16.33 16.00
CA ALA A 85 5.25 -15.20 15.11
C ALA A 85 5.77 -15.62 13.71
N GLN A 86 6.54 -16.71 13.62
CA GLN A 86 7.07 -17.25 12.35
C GLN A 86 5.99 -17.69 11.34
N TYR A 87 4.80 -18.10 11.80
CA TYR A 87 3.70 -18.56 10.94
C TYR A 87 2.81 -17.42 10.46
N PHE A 88 2.86 -16.27 11.13
CA PHE A 88 2.17 -15.07 10.69
C PHE A 88 2.99 -14.46 9.59
N GLY A 89 2.47 -14.55 8.35
CA GLY A 89 3.17 -14.06 7.15
C GLY A 89 3.89 -12.75 7.43
N SER A 90 5.22 -12.85 7.52
CA SER A 90 6.09 -11.70 7.73
C SER A 90 5.77 -10.68 6.63
N LYS A 91 5.44 -9.45 7.01
CA LYS A 91 5.48 -8.29 6.08
C LYS A 91 6.89 -8.06 5.50
N THR A 92 7.84 -8.93 5.81
CA THR A 92 9.27 -8.79 5.55
C THR A 92 9.85 -10.10 5.01
N ARG A 93 9.29 -10.57 3.90
CA ARG A 93 10.15 -10.90 2.74
C ARG A 93 9.63 -10.11 1.55
N ARG A 94 9.85 -8.79 1.56
CA ARG A 94 10.30 -8.15 0.32
C ARG A 94 11.46 -9.01 -0.13
N SER A 95 11.29 -9.70 -1.25
CA SER A 95 12.40 -10.39 -1.89
C SER A 95 13.59 -9.44 -1.87
N THR A 96 14.72 -9.89 -1.33
CA THR A 96 16.01 -9.18 -1.39
C THR A 96 16.55 -9.08 -2.83
N SER A 97 15.71 -9.29 -3.84
CA SER A 97 15.99 -9.15 -5.28
C SER A 97 14.98 -8.26 -6.03
N SER A 98 14.10 -7.52 -5.35
CA SER A 98 13.42 -6.41 -6.01
C SER A 98 14.41 -5.25 -6.04
N THR A 99 15.23 -5.18 -7.09
CA THR A 99 16.02 -3.98 -7.42
C THR A 99 15.06 -2.80 -7.29
N THR A 100 15.21 -2.00 -6.23
CA THR A 100 14.29 -0.88 -6.01
C THR A 100 14.52 0.07 -7.16
N PHE A 101 13.49 0.32 -7.97
CA PHE A 101 13.59 1.25 -9.08
C PHE A 101 14.10 2.61 -8.53
N PRO A 102 15.31 3.06 -8.92
CA PRO A 102 16.02 4.14 -8.26
C PRO A 102 15.47 5.53 -8.60
N TYR A 103 14.50 5.61 -9.52
CA TYR A 103 13.91 6.85 -9.99
C TYR A 103 12.43 6.99 -9.56
N GLN A 104 11.83 8.16 -9.78
CA GLN A 104 10.41 8.38 -9.55
C GLN A 104 9.55 7.48 -10.45
N ASN A 105 8.40 7.01 -9.92
CA ASN A 105 7.49 6.10 -10.64
C ASN A 105 6.98 6.65 -11.99
N ALA A 106 6.98 7.97 -12.17
CA ALA A 106 6.68 8.61 -13.44
C ALA A 106 7.60 8.11 -14.56
N LEU A 107 8.91 7.97 -14.30
CA LEU A 107 9.87 7.44 -15.28
C LEU A 107 9.66 5.96 -15.56
N ARG A 108 9.35 5.16 -14.53
CA ARG A 108 9.02 3.75 -14.73
C ARG A 108 7.86 3.59 -15.72
N THR A 109 6.85 4.42 -15.55
CA THR A 109 5.65 4.41 -16.40
C THR A 109 5.93 4.96 -17.80
N ALA A 110 6.68 6.06 -17.89
CA ALA A 110 7.03 6.72 -19.15
C ALA A 110 7.87 5.83 -20.07
N PHE A 111 8.75 5.01 -19.51
CA PHE A 111 9.63 4.13 -20.30
C PHE A 111 9.06 2.72 -20.47
N GLY A 112 8.23 2.24 -19.53
CA GLY A 112 7.65 0.89 -19.59
C GLY A 112 6.34 0.76 -20.38
N ARG A 113 5.67 1.88 -20.71
CA ARG A 113 4.43 1.87 -21.50
C ARG A 113 4.69 2.09 -22.99
N SER A 114 3.92 1.41 -23.83
CA SER A 114 3.86 1.71 -25.26
C SER A 114 3.43 3.17 -25.50
N LEU A 115 3.85 3.71 -26.64
CA LEU A 115 3.44 5.02 -27.15
C LEU A 115 2.54 4.78 -28.36
N GLU A 116 1.34 5.36 -28.36
CA GLU A 116 0.40 5.22 -29.48
C GLU A 116 0.95 5.89 -30.75
N ASP A 117 0.53 5.40 -31.91
CA ASP A 117 0.91 6.01 -33.19
C ASP A 117 0.34 7.43 -33.30
N GLY A 118 1.20 8.37 -33.70
CA GLY A 118 0.84 9.79 -33.80
C GLY A 118 1.05 10.60 -32.51
N LEU A 119 1.48 9.97 -31.41
CA LEU A 119 1.84 10.66 -30.16
C LEU A 119 3.36 10.72 -29.95
N ARG A 120 3.79 11.72 -29.19
CA ARG A 120 5.16 11.97 -28.70
C ARG A 120 5.13 12.08 -27.19
N ARG A 121 6.06 11.41 -26.51
CA ARG A 121 6.15 11.41 -25.04
C ARG A 121 7.21 12.39 -24.58
N PHE A 122 6.87 13.22 -23.59
CA PHE A 122 7.80 14.14 -22.95
C PHE A 122 7.84 13.89 -21.44
N VAL A 123 9.02 13.99 -20.85
CA VAL A 123 9.23 13.99 -19.40
C VAL A 123 9.48 15.43 -18.96
N LEU A 124 8.60 15.93 -18.09
CA LEU A 124 8.67 17.28 -17.52
C LEU A 124 9.48 17.27 -16.23
N HIS A 125 10.17 18.39 -15.96
CA HIS A 125 10.95 18.59 -14.74
C HIS A 125 10.06 19.16 -13.62
N SER A 126 10.31 18.73 -12.38
CA SER A 126 9.79 19.30 -11.12
C SER A 126 8.34 19.86 -11.14
N PRO A 127 7.31 19.03 -10.84
CA PRO A 127 7.39 17.63 -10.47
C PRO A 127 7.64 16.74 -11.69
N VAL A 128 8.43 15.67 -11.51
CA VAL A 128 8.68 14.69 -12.57
C VAL A 128 7.37 14.01 -12.94
N ARG A 129 6.93 14.26 -14.17
CA ARG A 129 5.74 13.66 -14.77
C ARG A 129 6.01 13.45 -16.25
N PHE A 130 5.21 12.60 -16.90
CA PHE A 130 5.26 12.45 -18.34
C PHE A 130 3.93 12.87 -18.96
N VAL A 131 4.00 13.33 -20.20
CA VAL A 131 2.84 13.72 -21.01
C VAL A 131 3.01 13.16 -22.41
N ASP A 132 1.91 12.67 -22.98
CA ASP A 132 1.87 12.22 -24.37
C ASP A 132 1.09 13.27 -25.17
N LEU A 133 1.70 13.79 -26.23
CA LEU A 133 1.16 14.88 -27.04
C LEU A 133 1.08 14.48 -28.52
N PRO A 134 0.08 14.93 -29.28
CA PRO A 134 -0.02 14.63 -30.70
C PRO A 134 1.10 15.27 -31.52
N ASN A 135 1.46 14.64 -32.63
CA ASN A 135 2.39 15.18 -33.60
C ASN A 135 1.91 16.57 -34.08
N GLY A 136 2.74 17.59 -33.87
CA GLY A 136 2.43 18.99 -34.20
C GLY A 136 1.97 19.85 -33.02
N ALA A 137 1.77 19.27 -31.83
CA ALA A 137 1.57 20.05 -30.62
C ALA A 137 2.84 20.86 -30.27
N PRO A 138 2.70 22.02 -29.59
CA PRO A 138 3.84 22.75 -29.05
C PRO A 138 4.67 21.86 -28.12
N ASN A 139 5.99 21.91 -28.24
CA ASN A 139 6.87 21.18 -27.34
C ASN A 139 6.70 21.74 -25.92
N PRO A 140 6.40 20.89 -24.92
CA PRO A 140 6.29 21.34 -23.55
C PRO A 140 7.70 21.58 -22.97
N ASP A 141 7.75 22.18 -21.79
CA ASP A 141 9.01 22.39 -21.05
C ASP A 141 9.51 21.07 -20.42
N GLY A 142 10.04 20.20 -21.27
CA GLY A 142 10.59 18.90 -20.91
C GLY A 142 11.28 18.20 -22.07
N VAL A 143 11.79 17.01 -21.79
CA VAL A 143 12.65 16.27 -22.72
C VAL A 143 11.88 15.11 -23.34
N GLU A 144 11.99 14.97 -24.66
CA GLU A 144 11.32 13.91 -25.41
C GLU A 144 11.90 12.53 -25.10
N VAL A 145 11.02 11.54 -24.96
CA VAL A 145 11.33 10.12 -24.88
C VAL A 145 11.00 9.52 -26.23
N THR A 146 12.03 9.12 -26.97
CA THR A 146 11.89 8.55 -28.31
C THR A 146 11.45 7.08 -28.21
N ARG A 147 10.99 6.50 -29.33
CA ARG A 147 10.59 5.09 -29.36
C ARG A 147 11.74 4.14 -28.99
N ASP A 148 12.97 4.51 -29.33
CA ASP A 148 14.18 3.73 -29.01
C ASP A 148 14.49 3.74 -27.50
N ASP A 149 13.98 4.74 -26.78
CA ASP A 149 14.14 4.82 -25.33
C ASP A 149 13.13 3.93 -24.59
N LEU A 150 12.05 3.49 -25.24
CA LEU A 150 11.00 2.71 -24.58
C LEU A 150 11.42 1.25 -24.37
N ALA A 151 11.13 0.73 -23.18
CA ALA A 151 11.37 -0.66 -22.79
C ALA A 151 10.03 -1.32 -22.44
N VAL A 152 9.15 -1.44 -23.44
CA VAL A 152 7.76 -1.89 -23.27
C VAL A 152 7.70 -3.33 -22.77
N GLY A 153 7.06 -3.55 -21.62
CA GLY A 153 6.93 -4.87 -21.01
C GLY A 153 8.25 -5.47 -20.47
N ALA A 154 9.32 -4.67 -20.43
CA ALA A 154 10.60 -5.09 -19.86
C ALA A 154 10.57 -5.06 -18.33
N ASP A 155 11.58 -5.68 -17.72
CA ASP A 155 11.77 -5.66 -16.28
C ASP A 155 12.35 -4.32 -15.80
N ASP A 156 12.29 -4.08 -14.49
CA ASP A 156 12.78 -2.82 -13.90
C ASP A 156 14.27 -2.58 -14.18
N THR A 157 15.08 -3.63 -14.32
CA THR A 157 16.52 -3.47 -14.60
C THR A 157 16.76 -2.88 -16.00
N THR A 158 16.07 -3.41 -17.00
CA THR A 158 16.14 -2.88 -18.38
C THR A 158 15.61 -1.46 -18.45
N ILE A 159 14.48 -1.17 -17.78
CA ILE A 159 13.91 0.18 -17.74
C ILE A 159 14.90 1.16 -17.09
N VAL A 160 15.60 0.76 -16.02
CA VAL A 160 16.65 1.58 -15.39
C VAL A 160 17.76 1.89 -16.36
N THR A 161 18.28 0.91 -17.10
CA THR A 161 19.34 1.13 -18.10
C THR A 161 18.90 2.13 -19.17
N HIS A 162 17.67 2.03 -19.67
CA HIS A 162 17.12 2.97 -20.65
C HIS A 162 17.00 4.37 -20.08
N VAL A 163 16.47 4.51 -18.86
CA VAL A 163 16.37 5.80 -18.16
C VAL A 163 17.74 6.42 -17.93
N THR A 164 18.73 5.65 -17.44
CA THR A 164 20.10 6.13 -17.21
C THR A 164 20.75 6.60 -18.51
N THR A 165 20.57 5.85 -19.59
CA THR A 165 21.09 6.21 -20.92
C THR A 165 20.44 7.49 -21.44
N TRP A 166 19.12 7.62 -21.30
CA TRP A 166 18.38 8.81 -21.70
C TRP A 166 18.79 10.05 -20.87
N ILE A 167 18.96 9.90 -19.56
CA ILE A 167 19.47 10.97 -18.67
C ILE A 167 20.86 11.43 -19.14
N GLY A 168 21.77 10.48 -19.39
CA GLY A 168 23.13 10.76 -19.85
C GLY A 168 23.17 11.44 -21.22
N ARG A 169 22.37 10.98 -22.17
CA ARG A 169 22.29 11.53 -23.53
C ARG A 169 21.79 12.98 -23.55
N ASN A 170 20.88 13.33 -22.64
CA ASN A 170 20.29 14.67 -22.57
C ASN A 170 21.01 15.61 -21.59
N GLY A 171 22.15 15.21 -21.02
CA GLY A 171 22.91 16.04 -20.08
C GLY A 171 22.18 16.33 -18.77
N LEU A 172 21.28 15.44 -18.36
CA LEU A 172 20.43 15.60 -17.19
C LEU A 172 21.08 15.05 -15.92
N THR A 173 20.71 15.56 -14.76
CA THR A 173 21.23 15.08 -13.48
C THR A 173 20.33 13.97 -12.92
N ALA A 174 20.87 12.77 -12.72
CA ALA A 174 20.11 11.65 -12.19
C ALA A 174 19.44 11.93 -10.83
N ALA A 175 20.04 12.77 -10.00
CA ALA A 175 19.51 13.17 -8.69
C ALA A 175 18.14 13.85 -8.78
N ASP A 176 17.86 14.62 -9.83
CA ASP A 176 16.59 15.34 -10.01
C ASP A 176 15.41 14.40 -10.25
N TYR A 177 15.71 13.17 -10.66
CA TYR A 177 14.76 12.13 -11.00
C TYR A 177 14.64 11.04 -9.94
N GLN A 178 15.48 11.07 -8.91
CA GLN A 178 15.34 10.18 -7.78
C GLN A 178 14.08 10.54 -7.00
N PRO A 179 13.46 9.58 -6.29
CA PRO A 179 12.42 9.91 -5.33
C PRO A 179 12.99 10.89 -4.32
N SER A 180 12.49 12.13 -4.34
CA SER A 180 12.75 13.03 -3.23
C SER A 180 12.24 12.30 -1.99
N ARG A 181 13.14 11.98 -1.05
CA ARG A 181 12.76 11.75 0.33
C ARG A 181 12.22 13.09 0.80
N SER A 182 10.98 13.40 0.43
CA SER A 182 10.34 14.58 0.95
C SER A 182 10.42 14.44 2.46
N SER A 183 10.79 15.55 3.05
CA SER A 183 11.10 15.80 4.44
C SER A 183 9.90 15.56 5.38
N PHE A 184 9.19 14.45 5.24
CA PHE A 184 8.32 13.87 6.29
C PHE A 184 9.12 13.45 7.53
N MET A 185 10.46 13.54 7.50
CA MET A 185 11.34 13.46 8.66
C MET A 185 11.95 14.80 9.08
N ARG A 186 11.39 15.95 8.68
CA ARG A 186 11.67 17.20 9.39
C ARG A 186 10.81 17.24 10.65
N SER A 187 11.41 16.80 11.76
CA SER A 187 10.97 17.02 13.14
C SER A 187 9.47 16.84 13.34
N ALA A 188 9.05 15.61 13.63
CA ALA A 188 7.79 15.38 14.32
C ALA A 188 7.79 16.20 15.62
N LYS A 189 7.22 17.42 15.57
CA LYS A 189 6.66 18.04 16.76
C LYS A 189 5.59 17.05 17.23
N PRO A 190 5.56 16.61 18.51
CA PRO A 190 4.78 15.44 18.93
C PRO A 190 3.24 15.57 18.82
N GLN A 191 2.70 16.60 18.17
CA GLN A 191 1.27 16.91 18.15
C GLN A 191 0.74 17.49 16.82
N ALA A 192 1.52 17.54 15.74
CA ALA A 192 1.00 18.02 14.46
C ALA A 192 0.27 16.87 13.74
N THR A 193 -1.04 17.03 13.53
CA THR A 193 -1.83 16.14 12.67
C THR A 193 -1.55 16.46 11.20
N ALA A 194 -1.79 15.53 10.27
CA ALA A 194 -1.57 15.72 8.82
C ALA A 194 -2.29 16.95 8.22
N LEU A 195 -3.26 17.52 8.95
CA LEU A 195 -3.97 18.75 8.58
C LEU A 195 -3.26 20.03 9.04
N HIS A 196 -2.41 19.98 10.07
CA HIS A 196 -1.52 21.11 10.42
C HIS A 196 -0.46 21.31 9.34
N ASP A 197 0.08 20.21 8.82
CA ASP A 197 1.03 20.26 7.71
C ASP A 197 0.40 20.84 6.43
N LEU A 198 -0.89 20.57 6.20
CA LEU A 198 -1.65 21.17 5.09
C LEU A 198 -1.88 22.67 5.28
N ILE A 199 -2.16 23.11 6.51
CA ILE A 199 -2.35 24.54 6.83
C ILE A 199 -1.02 25.29 6.70
N ASP A 200 0.08 24.70 7.17
CA ASP A 200 1.42 25.29 7.07
C ASP A 200 1.95 25.36 5.62
N MET A 201 1.37 24.58 4.69
CA MET A 201 1.67 24.64 3.26
C MET A 201 0.92 25.75 2.51
N ILE A 202 -0.12 26.34 3.11
CA ILE A 202 -0.90 27.42 2.49
C ILE A 202 -0.24 28.74 2.87
N GLU A 203 0.09 29.57 1.88
CA GLU A 203 0.66 30.89 2.15
C GLU A 203 -0.32 31.74 2.99
N PRO A 204 0.17 32.56 3.94
CA PRO A 204 -0.69 33.38 4.80
C PRO A 204 -1.69 34.25 4.03
N ALA A 205 -1.33 34.67 2.82
CA ALA A 205 -2.20 35.46 1.94
C ALA A 205 -3.38 34.68 1.34
N ASP A 206 -3.27 33.35 1.25
CA ASP A 206 -4.34 32.46 0.76
C ASP A 206 -5.20 31.89 1.90
N LEU A 207 -4.70 31.91 3.15
CA LEU A 207 -5.47 31.56 4.35
C LEU A 207 -6.68 32.48 4.56
N ASP A 208 -6.54 33.79 4.27
CA ASP A 208 -7.63 34.76 4.37
C ASP A 208 -8.78 34.51 3.37
N ARG A 209 -8.53 33.76 2.29
CA ARG A 209 -9.53 33.40 1.28
C ARG A 209 -10.32 32.15 1.65
N ILE A 210 -9.80 31.36 2.58
CA ILE A 210 -10.43 30.16 3.07
C ILE A 210 -11.36 30.56 4.21
N ALA A 211 -12.61 30.87 3.87
CA ALA A 211 -13.67 31.10 4.85
C ALA A 211 -14.06 29.78 5.53
N LEU A 212 -13.24 29.30 6.47
CA LEU A 212 -13.59 28.17 7.31
C LEU A 212 -14.64 28.61 8.34
N PRO A 213 -15.82 27.98 8.39
CA PRO A 213 -16.82 28.26 9.41
C PRO A 213 -16.21 28.11 10.82
N LEU A 214 -16.45 29.10 11.69
CA LEU A 214 -15.92 29.13 13.06
C LEU A 214 -16.26 27.87 13.87
N ASP A 215 -17.35 27.18 13.52
CA ASP A 215 -17.78 25.93 14.15
C ASP A 215 -16.79 24.78 13.91
N ILE A 216 -16.11 24.77 12.75
CA ILE A 216 -15.06 23.82 12.41
C ILE A 216 -13.80 24.15 13.21
N VAL A 217 -13.43 25.43 13.28
CA VAL A 217 -12.27 25.91 14.07
C VAL A 217 -12.45 25.55 15.55
N ARG A 218 -13.66 25.72 16.08
CA ARG A 218 -13.98 25.42 17.48
C ARG A 218 -13.96 23.91 17.78
N LYS A 219 -14.43 23.06 16.85
CA LYS A 219 -14.26 21.60 16.92
C LYS A 219 -12.80 21.14 16.82
N MET A 220 -11.96 21.87 16.08
CA MET A 220 -10.54 21.57 15.92
C MET A 220 -9.70 21.93 17.17
N LEU A 221 -10.08 22.99 17.90
CA LEU A 221 -9.41 23.41 19.13
C LEU A 221 -9.89 22.65 20.38
N ALA A 222 -11.11 22.13 20.37
CA ALA A 222 -11.67 21.33 21.45
C ALA A 222 -11.14 19.88 21.42
N LYS A 223 -9.91 19.70 21.88
CA LYS A 223 -9.30 18.39 22.19
C LYS A 223 -10.20 17.60 23.17
N PRO A 224 -10.53 16.32 22.96
CA PRO A 224 -10.94 15.45 24.05
C PRO A 224 -9.69 15.15 24.89
N GLY A 225 -9.68 15.63 26.13
CA GLY A 225 -8.53 15.54 27.02
C GLY A 225 -8.16 14.11 27.41
N HIS A 226 -6.87 13.94 27.72
CA HIS A 226 -6.46 13.17 28.89
C HIS A 226 -7.38 13.52 30.07
N SER A 227 -8.28 12.62 30.42
CA SER A 227 -8.71 12.48 31.81
C SER A 227 -7.80 11.45 32.45
N SER A 228 -6.82 11.95 33.19
CA SER A 228 -6.14 11.16 34.21
C SER A 228 -7.18 10.77 35.26
N ARG A 229 -7.36 9.47 35.45
CA ARG A 229 -7.70 8.87 36.74
C ARG A 229 -6.66 7.79 37.00
#